data_AF-A0A7C1A8J3-F1
#
_entry.id   AF-A0A7C1A8J3-F1
#
_cell.length_a   1.000
_cell.length_b   1.000
_cell.length_c   1.000
_cell.angle_alpha   90.00
_cell.angle_beta   90.00
_cell.angle_gamma   90.00
#
_symmetry.space_group_name_H-M   'P 1'
#
loop_
_entity.id
_entity.type
_entity.pdbx_description
1 polymer ?
#
loop_
_entity_poly.entity_id
_entity_poly.type
_entity_poly.pdbx_seq_one_letter_code
_entity_poly.pdbx_strand_id
1 'polypeptide(L)'
;ENKNVHINICDTGPGISPDKLKDIFEPFFTTKPVGQGTGLGLSVSQSLIKEHGGEIEVESEEGIGTTFTVKFPLYGERGRTAASGEVPNMEQGKTG
;
A
#
# COMPACT_ATOMS: atom_id res chain seq x y z
N GLU A 1 -11.69 -6.71 16.78
CA GLU A 1 -11.10 -5.61 15.98
C GLU A 1 -9.63 -5.89 15.80
N ASN A 2 -9.14 -5.90 14.56
CA ASN A 2 -7.71 -5.99 14.27
C ASN A 2 -7.09 -4.64 14.59
N LYS A 3 -6.03 -4.61 15.41
CA LYS A 3 -5.41 -3.35 15.83
C LYS A 3 -4.37 -2.92 14.79
N ASN A 4 -4.66 -1.83 14.08
CA ASN A 4 -3.75 -1.21 13.13
C ASN A 4 -3.03 0.00 13.74
N VAL A 5 -1.81 0.26 13.28
CA VAL A 5 -1.11 1.54 13.44
C VAL A 5 -1.44 2.42 12.24
N HIS A 6 -1.87 3.65 12.50
CA HIS A 6 -2.18 4.63 11.47
C HIS A 6 -1.14 5.75 11.50
N ILE A 7 -0.66 6.15 10.32
CA ILE A 7 0.30 7.24 10.12
C ILE A 7 -0.32 8.21 9.13
N ASN A 8 -0.52 9.46 9.54
CA ASN A 8 -1.05 10.51 8.68
C ASN A 8 0.09 11.44 8.27
N ILE A 9 0.28 11.62 6.97
CA ILE A 9 1.19 12.60 6.39
C ILE A 9 0.32 13.71 5.79
N CYS A 10 0.27 14.84 6.48
CA CYS A 10 -0.55 16.00 6.08
C CYS A 10 0.34 17.13 5.56
N ASP A 11 -0.10 17.76 4.48
CA ASP A 11 0.46 19.02 3.98
C ASP A 11 -0.63 20.07 3.77
N THR A 12 -0.22 21.33 3.70
CA THR A 12 -1.06 22.49 3.37
C THR A 12 -0.72 23.03 1.97
N GLY A 13 -0.31 22.15 1.07
CA GLY A 13 0.03 22.48 -0.30
C GLY A 13 -1.22 22.75 -1.16
N PRO A 14 -1.08 22.77 -2.49
CA PRO A 14 -2.18 23.10 -3.39
C PRO A 14 -3.25 22.01 -3.50
N GLY A 15 -3.10 20.87 -2.81
CA GLY A 15 -3.98 19.73 -2.99
C GLY A 15 -3.88 19.08 -4.38
N ILE A 16 -4.79 18.14 -4.63
CA ILE A 16 -4.87 17.33 -5.85
C ILE A 16 -6.30 17.46 -6.39
N SER A 17 -6.42 17.80 -7.67
CA SER A 17 -7.72 17.90 -8.32
C SER A 17 -8.41 16.52 -8.42
N PRO A 18 -9.73 16.42 -8.27
CA PRO A 18 -10.44 15.14 -8.22
C PRO A 18 -10.24 14.24 -9.45
N ASP A 19 -10.05 14.85 -10.62
CA ASP A 19 -9.79 14.14 -11.88
C ASP A 19 -8.45 13.40 -11.89
N LYS A 20 -7.48 13.85 -11.09
CA LYS A 20 -6.13 13.27 -11.01
C LYS A 20 -5.97 12.24 -9.90
N LEU A 21 -6.81 12.27 -8.87
CA LEU A 21 -6.71 11.36 -7.72
C LEU A 21 -6.65 9.88 -8.11
N LYS A 22 -7.38 9.49 -9.16
CA LYS A 22 -7.40 8.12 -9.68
C LYS A 22 -6.06 7.67 -10.29
N ASP A 23 -5.23 8.61 -10.74
CA ASP A 23 -4.01 8.33 -11.51
C ASP A 23 -2.74 8.50 -10.66
N ILE A 24 -2.80 9.09 -9.45
CA ILE A 24 -1.60 9.47 -8.69
C ILE A 24 -0.73 8.28 -8.25
N PHE A 25 -1.29 7.08 -8.22
CA PHE A 25 -0.57 5.85 -7.89
C PHE A 25 -0.08 5.10 -9.13
N GLU A 26 -0.43 5.56 -10.34
CA GLU A 26 0.03 4.94 -11.58
C GLU A 26 1.53 5.24 -11.78
N PRO A 27 2.34 4.24 -12.17
CA PRO A 27 3.74 4.45 -12.49
C PRO A 27 3.92 5.55 -13.56
N PHE A 28 4.91 6.41 -13.33
CA PHE A 28 5.27 7.53 -14.22
C PHE A 28 4.24 8.67 -14.28
N PHE A 29 3.11 8.58 -13.58
CA PHE A 29 2.20 9.72 -13.48
C PHE A 29 2.88 10.90 -12.78
N THR A 30 2.80 12.08 -13.39
CA THR A 30 3.32 13.31 -12.82
C THR A 30 2.62 14.52 -13.42
N THR A 31 2.36 15.52 -12.58
CA THR A 31 1.92 16.86 -13.01
C THR A 31 3.09 17.83 -13.15
N LYS A 32 4.30 17.41 -12.78
CA LYS A 32 5.50 18.24 -12.87
C LYS A 32 5.96 18.36 -14.33
N PRO A 33 6.64 19.46 -14.71
CA PRO A 33 7.21 19.62 -16.03
C PRO A 33 8.16 18.48 -16.41
N VAL A 34 8.34 18.28 -17.72
CA VAL A 34 9.26 17.28 -18.26
C VAL A 34 10.66 17.46 -17.65
N GLY A 35 11.25 16.36 -17.20
CA GLY A 35 12.56 16.34 -16.55
C GLY A 35 12.56 16.64 -15.05
N GLN A 36 11.42 17.00 -14.43
CA GLN A 36 11.34 17.29 -12.99
C GLN A 36 10.83 16.11 -12.15
N GLY A 37 11.47 14.96 -12.31
CA GLY A 37 11.16 13.73 -11.58
C GLY A 37 10.57 12.64 -12.48
N THR A 38 10.53 11.43 -11.95
CA THR A 38 10.17 10.21 -12.70
C THR A 38 8.70 9.82 -12.56
N GLY A 39 7.96 10.40 -11.60
CA GLY A 39 6.59 9.98 -11.32
C GLY A 39 6.45 8.59 -10.68
N LEU A 40 7.51 8.08 -10.03
CA LEU A 40 7.52 6.73 -9.44
C LEU A 40 7.30 6.69 -7.91
N GLY A 41 7.31 7.83 -7.23
CA GLY A 41 7.33 7.87 -5.77
C GLY A 41 6.11 7.20 -5.11
N LEU A 42 4.90 7.58 -5.54
CA LEU A 42 3.67 7.05 -4.96
C LEU A 42 3.40 5.59 -5.36
N SER A 43 3.70 5.20 -6.59
CA SER A 43 3.54 3.80 -7.03
C SER A 43 4.44 2.86 -6.24
N VAL A 44 5.73 3.22 -6.07
CA VAL A 44 6.69 2.46 -5.25
C VAL A 44 6.25 2.43 -3.79
N SER A 45 5.79 3.56 -3.24
CA SER A 45 5.31 3.62 -1.86
C SER A 45 4.12 2.69 -1.64
N GLN A 46 3.13 2.69 -2.56
CA GLN A 46 1.97 1.82 -2.48
C GLN A 46 2.39 0.33 -2.53
N SER A 47 3.32 -0.04 -3.42
CA SER A 47 3.84 -1.41 -3.50
C SER A 47 4.53 -1.84 -2.20
N LEU A 48 5.42 -1.01 -1.65
CA LEU A 48 6.13 -1.32 -0.41
C LEU A 48 5.17 -1.43 0.78
N ILE A 49 4.20 -0.53 0.90
CA ILE A 49 3.19 -0.57 1.96
C ILE A 49 2.38 -1.87 1.88
N LYS A 50 1.92 -2.24 0.67
CA LYS A 50 1.19 -3.50 0.43
C LYS A 50 2.04 -4.74 0.76
N GLU A 51 3.32 -4.76 0.37
CA GLU A 51 4.24 -5.86 0.67
C GLU A 51 4.41 -6.08 2.18
N HIS A 52 4.31 -5.01 2.97
CA HIS A 52 4.34 -5.07 4.44
C HIS A 52 2.96 -5.36 5.07
N GLY A 53 1.95 -5.69 4.26
CA GLY A 53 0.59 -5.98 4.71
C GLY A 53 -0.21 -4.74 5.11
N GLY A 54 0.23 -3.56 4.70
CA GLY A 54 -0.44 -2.30 4.96
C GLY A 54 -1.29 -1.80 3.80
N GLU A 55 -1.91 -0.66 4.03
CA GLU A 55 -2.75 0.07 3.08
C GLU A 55 -2.38 1.55 3.10
N ILE A 56 -2.55 2.24 1.97
CA ILE A 56 -2.41 3.69 1.85
C ILE A 56 -3.69 4.28 1.24
N GLU A 57 -4.23 5.28 1.92
CA GLU A 57 -5.37 6.08 1.48
C GLU A 57 -4.93 7.53 1.28
N VAL A 58 -5.69 8.27 0.46
CA VAL A 58 -5.44 9.68 0.19
C VAL A 58 -6.75 10.46 0.27
N GLU A 59 -6.71 11.57 0.99
CA GLU A 59 -7.75 12.59 1.00
C GLU A 59 -7.09 13.91 0.60
N SER A 60 -7.65 14.61 -0.37
CA SER A 60 -7.08 15.85 -0.87
C SER A 60 -8.19 16.80 -1.31
N GLU A 61 -7.98 18.09 -1.05
CA GLU A 61 -8.85 19.16 -1.53
C GLU A 61 -7.99 20.23 -2.20
N GLU A 62 -8.37 20.56 -3.45
CA GLU A 62 -7.65 21.54 -4.26
C GLU A 62 -7.70 22.92 -3.61
N GLY A 63 -6.52 23.53 -3.43
CA GLY A 63 -6.32 24.78 -2.72
C GLY A 63 -6.20 24.67 -1.19
N ILE A 64 -6.40 23.48 -0.60
CA ILE A 64 -6.34 23.28 0.86
C ILE A 64 -5.13 22.45 1.28
N GLY A 65 -4.93 21.28 0.66
CA GLY A 65 -3.86 20.37 1.04
C GLY A 65 -4.18 18.90 0.78
N THR A 66 -3.28 18.03 1.24
CA THR A 66 -3.42 16.58 1.09
C THR A 66 -3.08 15.88 2.39
N THR A 67 -3.80 14.80 2.69
CA THR A 67 -3.47 13.84 3.74
C THR A 67 -3.35 12.45 3.13
N PHE A 68 -2.17 11.83 3.30
CA PHE A 68 -1.99 10.41 3.05
C PHE A 68 -2.07 9.65 4.37
N THR A 69 -2.92 8.62 4.43
CA THR A 69 -3.11 7.78 5.61
C THR A 69 -2.55 6.39 5.33
N VAL A 70 -1.49 6.00 6.03
CA VAL A 70 -0.89 4.67 5.93
C VAL A 70 -1.30 3.82 7.13
N LYS A 71 -1.80 2.61 6.88
CA LYS A 71 -2.27 1.67 7.89
C LYS A 71 -1.43 0.40 7.86
N PHE A 72 -0.91 -0.02 9.01
CA PHE A 72 -0.19 -1.30 9.14
C PHE A 72 -0.77 -2.15 10.27
N PRO A 73 -0.79 -3.49 10.13
CA PRO A 73 -1.16 -4.38 11.22
C PRO A 73 -0.09 -4.35 12.32
N LEU A 74 -0.52 -4.39 13.59
CA LEU A 74 0.43 -4.57 14.70
C LEU A 74 1.06 -5.97 14.66
N TYR A 75 2.34 -6.06 15.04
CA TYR A 75 3.06 -7.32 15.13
C TYR A 75 2.38 -8.25 16.16
N GLY A 76 1.87 -9.39 15.68
CA GLY A 76 1.08 -10.35 16.47
C GLY A 76 -0.19 -10.87 15.77
N GLU A 77 -0.66 -10.18 14.73
CA GLU A 77 -1.85 -10.60 13.97
C GLU A 77 -1.53 -11.37 12.67
N ARG A 78 -0.28 -11.34 12.19
CA ARG A 78 0.17 -12.12 11.01
C ARG A 78 0.26 -13.64 11.25
N GLY A 79 0.09 -14.11 12.49
CA GLY A 79 0.36 -15.50 12.88
C GLY A 79 -0.85 -16.44 13.05
N ARG A 80 -2.07 -16.07 12.65
CA ARG A 80 -3.25 -16.93 12.86
C ARG A 80 -4.02 -17.40 11.62
N THR A 81 -3.62 -17.01 10.41
CA THR A 81 -4.44 -17.33 9.21
C THR A 81 -3.68 -17.93 8.04
N ALA A 82 -2.48 -18.50 8.26
CA ALA A 82 -1.72 -19.18 7.20
C ALA A 82 -1.08 -20.51 7.65
N ALA A 83 -1.74 -21.24 8.55
CA ALA A 83 -1.37 -22.61 8.91
C ALA A 83 -2.53 -23.58 8.62
N SER A 84 -2.96 -23.64 7.36
CA SER A 84 -3.67 -24.79 6.80
C SER A 84 -2.98 -25.19 5.50
N GLY A 85 -1.68 -25.50 5.61
CA GLY A 85 -1.00 -26.25 4.57
C GLY A 85 -1.41 -27.71 4.72
N GLU A 86 -2.25 -28.20 3.82
CA GLU A 86 -2.37 -29.63 3.56
C GLU A 86 -0.98 -30.18 3.23
N VAL A 87 -0.49 -31.11 4.03
CA VAL A 87 0.69 -31.93 3.70
C VAL A 87 0.28 -32.92 2.61
N PRO A 88 0.92 -32.93 1.42
CA PRO A 88 0.69 -33.98 0.45
C PRO A 88 1.17 -35.31 1.03
N ASN A 89 0.26 -36.27 1.11
CA ASN A 89 0.54 -37.65 1.51
C ASN A 89 1.56 -38.26 0.55
N MET A 90 2.82 -38.42 0.98
CA MET A 90 3.77 -39.28 0.29
C MET A 90 3.50 -40.72 0.72
N GLU A 91 2.84 -41.49 -0.15
CA GLU A 91 2.69 -42.92 0.01
C GLU A 91 4.05 -43.60 0.18
N GLN A 92 4.18 -44.30 1.30
CA GLN A 92 5.33 -45.11 1.66
C GLN A 92 5.47 -46.26 0.67
N GLY A 93 6.69 -46.42 0.16
CA GLY A 93 7.08 -47.60 -0.60
C GLY A 93 6.73 -48.88 0.14
N LYS A 94 6.07 -49.80 -0.57
CA LYS A 94 6.04 -51.21 -0.22
C LYS A 94 6.97 -51.97 -1.16
N THR A 95 8.03 -52.49 -0.56
CA THR A 95 8.75 -53.67 -0.99
C THR A 95 7.80 -54.83 -1.24
N GLY A 96 7.97 -55.52 -2.37
CA GLY A 96 7.28 -56.75 -2.75
C GLY A 96 7.62 -57.15 -4.17
#